data_AF-A0A925S2Q1-F1
#
_entry.id   AF-A0A925S2Q1-F1
#
_cell.length_a   1.000
_cell.length_b   1.000
_cell.length_c   1.000
_cell.angle_alpha   90.00
_cell.angle_beta   90.00
_cell.angle_gamma   90.00
#
_symmetry.space_group_name_H-M   'P 1'
#
loop_
_entity.id
_entity.type
_entity.pdbx_description
1 polymer ?
#
loop_
_entity_poly.entity_id
_entity_poly.type
_entity_poly.pdbx_seq_one_letter_code
_entity_poly.pdbx_strand_id
1 'polypeptide(L)'
;MEPNLSARAAGLHRTFWRLHFWAGLVTAPIVLFAAVTGLQYALTPQIEAAVPADVDRVPVGKAPAPLDAQLAAAREVRDGAAPRAIVPAHRPGETTQVFFAAPPSPHAGHGAAVEHDHGLPQGRIVYVNRYTAQVVDDLAVQMQLALPMGEGGVWRVDNFDRAQPDQRFALLLDAGSGQVLYRSGCDGLPLIPKATALGIPFHRAEFGVWNQIVLVLAALATIFSVLSGVVMWWQRRPKGRFSAPAVSRQQLRAVPLALWGLVAAMAWAMPVFGISFAIFLGLELGAAQWRRLRGSNLSF
;
A
#
# COMPACT_ATOMS: atom_id res chain seq x y z
N MET A 1 -46.56 29.74 9.37
CA MET A 1 -45.38 30.34 8.71
C MET A 1 -44.67 29.23 7.96
N GLU A 2 -44.66 29.28 6.63
CA GLU A 2 -43.88 28.31 5.84
C GLU A 2 -42.37 28.59 5.98
N PRO A 3 -41.54 27.58 6.32
CA PRO A 3 -40.11 27.77 6.50
C PRO A 3 -39.40 27.87 5.14
N ASN A 4 -39.22 29.11 4.66
CA ASN A 4 -38.64 29.45 3.35
C ASN A 4 -37.55 28.46 2.88
N LEU A 5 -37.91 27.64 1.89
CA LEU A 5 -37.08 26.54 1.38
C LEU A 5 -35.77 27.05 0.77
N SER A 6 -35.77 28.22 0.13
CA SER A 6 -34.56 28.82 -0.43
C SER A 6 -33.53 29.18 0.65
N ALA A 7 -33.98 29.65 1.82
CA ALA A 7 -33.11 29.96 2.95
C ALA A 7 -32.49 28.69 3.58
N ARG A 8 -33.25 27.59 3.63
CA ARG A 8 -32.72 26.27 4.03
C ARG A 8 -31.69 25.75 3.03
N ALA A 9 -31.99 25.78 1.72
CA ALA A 9 -31.07 25.36 0.67
C ALA A 9 -29.77 26.19 0.66
N ALA A 10 -29.87 27.51 0.76
CA ALA A 10 -28.71 28.41 0.86
C ALA A 10 -27.94 28.30 2.20
N GLY A 11 -28.51 27.62 3.20
CA GLY A 11 -27.82 27.17 4.40
C GLY A 11 -27.02 25.90 4.14
N LEU A 12 -27.71 24.84 3.68
CA LEU A 12 -27.13 23.53 3.36
C LEU A 12 -25.95 23.63 2.38
N HIS A 13 -26.10 24.42 1.30
CA HIS A 13 -25.04 24.64 0.31
C HIS A 13 -23.76 25.23 0.94
N ARG A 14 -23.89 26.23 1.84
CA ARG A 14 -22.74 26.82 2.54
C ARG A 14 -22.11 25.86 3.55
N THR A 15 -22.90 25.02 4.22
CA THR A 15 -22.37 23.96 5.10
C THR A 15 -21.63 22.88 4.31
N PHE A 16 -22.16 22.44 3.17
CA PHE A 16 -21.51 21.47 2.28
C PHE A 16 -20.13 21.97 1.83
N TRP A 17 -20.03 23.20 1.31
CA TRP A 17 -18.73 23.74 0.89
C TRP A 17 -17.76 24.01 2.06
N ARG A 18 -18.22 24.23 3.31
CA ARG A 18 -17.32 24.18 4.49
C ARG A 18 -16.74 22.78 4.68
N LEU A 19 -17.60 21.76 4.68
CA LEU A 19 -17.19 20.38 4.95
C LEU A 19 -16.25 19.89 3.85
N HIS A 20 -16.55 20.18 2.59
CA HIS A 20 -15.67 19.92 1.46
C HIS A 20 -14.33 20.66 1.59
N PHE A 21 -14.31 21.94 1.99
CA PHE A 21 -13.05 22.67 2.21
C PHE A 21 -12.21 22.06 3.35
N TRP A 22 -12.81 21.76 4.50
CA TRP A 22 -12.06 21.21 5.65
C TRP A 22 -11.62 19.76 5.43
N ALA A 23 -12.46 18.94 4.81
CA ALA A 23 -12.07 17.61 4.34
C ALA A 23 -10.90 17.73 3.37
N GLY A 24 -11.04 18.55 2.31
CA GLY A 24 -9.99 18.79 1.33
C GLY A 24 -8.68 19.32 1.93
N LEU A 25 -8.73 20.22 2.91
CA LEU A 25 -7.52 20.74 3.57
C LEU A 25 -6.76 19.66 4.35
N VAL A 26 -7.47 18.71 4.98
CA VAL A 26 -6.85 17.61 5.74
C VAL A 26 -6.46 16.44 4.83
N THR A 27 -7.26 16.11 3.82
CA THR A 27 -6.98 14.97 2.93
C THR A 27 -6.04 15.31 1.78
N ALA A 28 -5.97 16.56 1.31
CA ALA A 28 -5.06 16.97 0.23
C ALA A 28 -3.60 16.52 0.43
N PRO A 29 -2.92 16.76 1.58
CA PRO A 29 -1.55 16.29 1.75
C PRO A 29 -1.43 14.76 1.76
N ILE A 30 -2.42 14.05 2.32
CA ILE A 30 -2.43 12.57 2.40
C ILE A 30 -2.65 11.97 1.01
N VAL A 31 -3.63 12.49 0.26
CA VAL A 31 -3.97 12.05 -1.11
C VAL A 31 -2.86 12.42 -2.09
N LEU A 32 -2.23 13.60 -1.95
CA LEU A 32 -1.08 13.99 -2.75
C LEU A 32 0.12 13.08 -2.49
N PHE A 33 0.43 12.79 -1.22
CA PHE A 33 1.49 11.85 -0.86
C PHE A 33 1.22 10.46 -1.44
N ALA A 34 0.02 9.92 -1.24
CA ALA A 34 -0.37 8.60 -1.75
C ALA A 34 -0.40 8.53 -3.29
N ALA A 35 -0.78 9.62 -3.98
CA ALA A 35 -0.75 9.67 -5.44
C ALA A 35 0.69 9.79 -5.99
N VAL A 36 1.59 10.49 -5.28
CA VAL A 36 3.01 10.57 -5.66
C VAL A 36 3.73 9.24 -5.41
N THR A 37 3.57 8.62 -4.24
CA THR A 37 4.17 7.31 -3.96
C THR A 37 3.55 6.19 -4.80
N GLY A 38 2.25 6.26 -5.08
CA GLY A 38 1.57 5.38 -6.04
C GLY A 38 2.08 5.55 -7.47
N LEU A 39 2.37 6.78 -7.91
CA LEU A 39 2.98 7.05 -9.22
C LEU A 39 4.42 6.53 -9.30
N GLN A 40 5.22 6.69 -8.23
CA GLN A 40 6.55 6.09 -8.15
C GLN A 40 6.48 4.56 -8.21
N TYR A 41 5.59 3.94 -7.43
CA TYR A 41 5.39 2.48 -7.42
C TYR A 41 4.90 1.94 -8.76
N ALA A 42 4.00 2.66 -9.43
CA ALA A 42 3.54 2.32 -10.77
C ALA A 42 4.66 2.40 -11.81
N LEU A 43 5.75 3.16 -11.57
CA LEU A 43 6.92 3.28 -12.45
C LEU A 43 8.11 2.42 -12.01
N THR A 44 7.97 1.64 -10.93
CA THR A 44 9.03 0.75 -10.40
C THR A 44 9.70 -0.12 -11.48
N PRO A 45 8.99 -0.78 -12.42
CA PRO A 45 9.65 -1.60 -13.44
C PRO A 45 10.62 -0.83 -14.36
N GLN A 46 10.36 0.46 -14.60
CA GLN A 46 11.22 1.33 -15.40
C GLN A 46 12.36 1.95 -14.58
N ILE A 47 12.18 2.06 -13.26
CA ILE A 47 13.22 2.47 -12.32
C ILE A 47 14.22 1.32 -12.09
N GLU A 48 13.71 0.11 -11.84
CA GLU A 48 14.49 -1.13 -11.70
C GLU A 48 15.24 -1.47 -13.01
N ALA A 49 14.61 -1.31 -14.18
CA ALA A 49 15.29 -1.50 -15.47
C ALA A 49 16.39 -0.45 -15.81
N ALA A 50 16.58 0.57 -14.97
CA ALA A 50 17.69 1.52 -15.05
C ALA A 50 18.83 1.22 -14.05
N VAL A 51 18.64 0.23 -13.16
CA VAL A 51 19.69 -0.36 -12.32
C VAL A 51 20.49 -1.38 -13.16
N PRO A 52 21.80 -1.60 -12.91
CA PRO A 52 22.58 -2.60 -13.63
C PRO A 52 21.91 -3.99 -13.63
N ALA A 53 21.75 -4.57 -14.82
CA ALA A 53 20.99 -5.80 -15.07
C ALA A 53 21.89 -7.03 -15.28
N ASP A 54 23.13 -6.97 -14.80
CA ASP A 54 24.16 -8.00 -14.86
C ASP A 54 23.99 -9.13 -13.83
N VAL A 55 23.10 -8.94 -12.85
CA VAL A 55 22.80 -9.91 -11.78
C VAL A 55 21.66 -10.87 -12.15
N ASP A 56 20.47 -10.34 -12.47
CA ASP A 56 19.26 -11.13 -12.76
C ASP A 56 19.34 -11.94 -14.07
N ARG A 57 20.30 -11.62 -14.96
CA ARG A 57 20.36 -12.17 -16.32
C ARG A 57 21.70 -12.78 -16.68
N VAL A 58 21.64 -14.05 -17.07
CA VAL A 58 22.79 -14.85 -17.52
C VAL A 58 22.64 -15.28 -18.98
N PRO A 59 23.75 -15.48 -19.72
CA PRO A 59 23.71 -16.06 -21.07
C PRO A 59 22.99 -17.41 -21.09
N VAL A 60 22.14 -17.63 -22.10
CA VAL A 60 21.36 -18.86 -22.25
C VAL A 60 22.28 -20.04 -22.59
N GLY A 61 22.46 -20.94 -21.63
CA GLY A 61 23.20 -22.20 -21.81
C GLY A 61 22.36 -23.31 -22.42
N LYS A 62 23.01 -24.45 -22.74
CA LYS A 62 22.40 -25.57 -23.49
C LYS A 62 21.25 -26.29 -22.76
N ALA A 63 21.36 -26.45 -21.44
CA ALA A 63 20.34 -27.08 -20.60
C ALA A 63 20.47 -26.53 -19.16
N PRO A 64 19.36 -26.42 -18.40
CA PRO A 64 19.45 -26.04 -16.99
C PRO A 64 20.15 -27.11 -16.14
N ALA A 65 20.94 -26.70 -15.17
CA ALA A 65 21.47 -27.58 -14.12
C ALA A 65 20.33 -28.02 -13.17
N PRO A 66 20.46 -29.18 -12.48
CA PRO A 66 19.51 -29.57 -11.43
C PRO A 66 19.39 -28.51 -10.34
N LEU A 67 18.20 -28.36 -9.73
CA LEU A 67 17.98 -27.35 -8.69
C LEU A 67 18.85 -27.61 -7.45
N ASP A 68 19.13 -28.89 -7.13
CA ASP A 68 20.00 -29.28 -6.03
C ASP A 68 21.46 -28.83 -6.24
N ALA A 69 21.95 -28.87 -7.48
CA ALA A 69 23.29 -28.38 -7.82
C ALA A 69 23.37 -26.84 -7.71
N GLN A 70 22.31 -26.15 -8.09
CA GLN A 70 22.19 -24.70 -7.92
C GLN A 70 22.12 -24.31 -6.43
N LEU A 71 21.40 -25.09 -5.63
CA LEU A 71 21.32 -24.92 -4.17
C LEU A 71 22.64 -25.24 -3.46
N ALA A 72 23.39 -26.24 -3.94
CA ALA A 72 24.71 -26.56 -3.42
C ALA A 72 25.69 -25.40 -3.62
N ALA A 73 25.82 -24.87 -4.84
CA ALA A 73 26.67 -23.72 -5.13
C ALA A 73 26.27 -22.46 -4.33
N ALA A 74 24.97 -22.23 -4.13
CA ALA A 74 24.50 -21.14 -3.27
C ALA A 74 24.91 -21.31 -1.79
N ARG A 75 24.96 -22.56 -1.30
CA ARG A 75 25.41 -22.88 0.07
C ARG A 75 26.92 -22.73 0.24
N GLU A 76 27.73 -23.09 -0.77
CA GLU A 76 29.19 -22.92 -0.73
C GLU A 76 29.60 -21.44 -0.51
N VAL A 77 28.84 -20.49 -1.07
CA VAL A 77 29.06 -19.04 -0.87
C VAL A 77 28.54 -18.54 0.50
N ARG A 78 27.69 -19.32 1.19
CA ARG A 78 27.02 -18.92 2.44
C ARG A 78 27.06 -20.04 3.48
N ASP A 79 28.25 -20.58 3.72
CA ASP A 79 28.45 -21.66 4.70
C ASP A 79 27.92 -21.28 6.10
N GLY A 80 27.40 -22.29 6.80
CA GLY A 80 26.70 -22.14 8.09
C GLY A 80 25.32 -21.47 8.04
N ALA A 81 24.91 -20.85 6.93
CA ALA A 81 23.60 -20.18 6.83
C ALA A 81 22.51 -21.13 6.33
N ALA A 82 21.39 -21.23 7.06
CA ALA A 82 20.23 -22.00 6.63
C ALA A 82 19.48 -21.26 5.48
N PRO A 83 19.27 -21.91 4.32
CA PRO A 83 18.40 -21.36 3.29
C PRO A 83 16.94 -21.40 3.78
N ARG A 84 16.16 -20.35 3.49
CA ARG A 84 14.74 -20.22 3.86
C ARG A 84 13.80 -20.40 2.68
N ALA A 85 14.18 -19.90 1.51
CA ALA A 85 13.40 -20.03 0.29
C ALA A 85 14.30 -20.10 -0.95
N ILE A 86 13.79 -20.72 -2.01
CA ILE A 86 14.44 -20.88 -3.31
C ILE A 86 13.43 -20.43 -4.38
N VAL A 87 13.91 -19.79 -5.43
CA VAL A 87 13.14 -19.45 -6.63
C VAL A 87 13.87 -19.95 -7.87
N PRO A 88 13.32 -20.95 -8.58
CA PRO A 88 13.77 -21.30 -9.91
C PRO A 88 13.54 -20.16 -10.90
N ALA A 89 14.52 -19.89 -11.76
CA ALA A 89 14.33 -18.98 -12.89
C ALA A 89 13.19 -19.45 -13.82
N HIS A 90 12.26 -18.56 -14.15
CA HIS A 90 11.07 -18.92 -14.93
C HIS A 90 11.40 -18.94 -16.44
N ARG A 91 11.98 -17.86 -16.97
CA ARG A 91 12.30 -17.69 -18.39
C ARG A 91 13.75 -18.09 -18.71
N PRO A 92 14.07 -18.40 -19.99
CA PRO A 92 15.45 -18.57 -20.41
C PRO A 92 16.26 -17.30 -20.13
N GLY A 93 17.47 -17.47 -19.58
CA GLY A 93 18.37 -16.37 -19.26
C GLY A 93 18.13 -15.67 -17.91
N GLU A 94 17.04 -15.97 -17.19
CA GLU A 94 16.89 -15.54 -15.78
C GLU A 94 17.79 -16.39 -14.86
N THR A 95 18.23 -15.84 -13.73
CA THR A 95 18.90 -16.58 -12.64
C THR A 95 17.93 -17.17 -11.63
N THR A 96 18.28 -18.33 -11.06
CA THR A 96 17.65 -18.88 -9.85
C THR A 96 18.11 -18.08 -8.63
N GLN A 97 17.24 -17.85 -7.65
CA GLN A 97 17.53 -16.99 -6.50
C GLN A 97 17.33 -17.78 -5.19
N VAL A 98 18.31 -17.78 -4.29
CA VAL A 98 18.29 -18.55 -3.02
C VAL A 98 18.40 -17.61 -1.83
N PHE A 99 17.39 -17.59 -0.96
CA PHE A 99 17.38 -16.80 0.27
C PHE A 99 18.01 -17.54 1.43
N PHE A 100 18.89 -16.85 2.16
CA PHE A 100 19.47 -17.31 3.42
C PHE A 100 18.95 -16.49 4.60
N ALA A 101 18.71 -17.17 5.72
CA ALA A 101 18.36 -16.52 6.97
C ALA A 101 19.44 -15.48 7.37
N ALA A 102 19.00 -14.31 7.84
CA ALA A 102 19.89 -13.41 8.56
C ALA A 102 20.35 -14.07 9.89
N PRO A 103 21.60 -13.86 10.34
CA PRO A 103 22.01 -14.25 11.68
C PRO A 103 21.12 -13.61 12.75
N PRO A 104 20.85 -14.27 13.89
CA PRO A 104 20.03 -13.70 14.95
C PRO A 104 20.67 -12.44 15.53
N SER A 105 20.05 -11.28 15.28
CA SER A 105 20.48 -10.00 15.85
C SER A 105 20.11 -9.92 17.33
N PRO A 106 21.02 -9.46 18.22
CA PRO A 106 20.72 -9.26 19.65
C PRO A 106 19.55 -8.31 19.94
N HIS A 107 19.11 -7.51 18.95
CA HIS A 107 17.99 -6.58 19.08
C HIS A 107 16.62 -7.15 18.64
N ALA A 108 16.54 -8.43 18.27
CA ALA A 108 15.27 -9.09 17.93
C ALA A 108 14.35 -9.36 19.15
N GLY A 109 14.78 -9.00 20.36
CA GLY A 109 14.03 -9.22 21.60
C GLY A 109 13.12 -8.06 21.97
N HIS A 110 11.92 -7.96 21.36
CA HIS A 110 10.67 -7.56 22.04
C HIS A 110 9.47 -7.61 21.06
N GLY A 111 8.52 -8.52 21.32
CA GLY A 111 7.24 -8.56 20.60
C GLY A 111 7.15 -9.62 19.49
N ALA A 112 7.07 -10.90 19.88
CA ALA A 112 6.72 -12.00 18.98
C ALA A 112 5.21 -11.97 18.60
N ALA A 113 4.78 -10.91 17.92
CA ALA A 113 3.61 -10.99 17.06
C ALA A 113 3.95 -11.84 15.83
N VAL A 114 2.98 -12.57 15.28
CA VAL A 114 3.19 -13.29 14.02
C VAL A 114 3.40 -12.24 12.92
N GLU A 115 4.63 -12.17 12.41
CA GLU A 115 5.03 -11.22 11.37
C GLU A 115 4.33 -11.60 10.06
N HIS A 116 3.21 -10.91 9.78
CA HIS A 116 2.60 -10.91 8.45
C HIS A 116 3.51 -10.12 7.50
N ASP A 117 4.57 -10.80 7.03
CA ASP A 117 5.55 -10.26 6.10
C ASP A 117 4.84 -9.73 4.84
N HIS A 118 4.86 -8.40 4.73
CA HIS A 118 4.22 -7.64 3.66
C HIS A 118 5.23 -6.99 2.71
N GLY A 119 6.46 -7.51 2.62
CA GLY A 119 7.34 -7.20 1.49
C GLY A 119 8.83 -7.47 1.72
N LEU A 120 9.33 -8.48 1.00
CA LEU A 120 10.72 -8.94 0.92
C LEU A 120 11.23 -9.59 2.24
N PRO A 121 11.55 -10.90 2.23
CA PRO A 121 11.92 -11.60 3.45
C PRO A 121 13.27 -11.10 3.98
N GLN A 122 13.33 -10.81 5.28
CA GLN A 122 14.55 -10.33 5.94
C GLN A 122 15.64 -11.41 5.94
N GLY A 123 16.59 -11.27 5.02
CA GLY A 123 17.67 -12.20 4.71
C GLY A 123 18.53 -11.67 3.56
N ARG A 124 19.54 -12.43 3.12
CA ARG A 124 20.29 -12.14 1.88
C ARG A 124 19.99 -13.16 0.81
N ILE A 125 19.99 -12.71 -0.43
CA ILE A 125 19.63 -13.49 -1.60
C ILE A 125 20.91 -13.81 -2.39
N VAL A 126 21.02 -15.02 -2.95
CA VAL A 126 22.17 -15.47 -3.75
C VAL A 126 21.68 -15.91 -5.12
N TYR A 127 22.26 -15.33 -6.17
CA TYR A 127 21.80 -15.50 -7.55
C TYR A 127 22.64 -16.57 -8.20
N VAL A 128 22.00 -17.53 -8.87
CA VAL A 128 22.65 -18.71 -9.43
C VAL A 128 22.30 -18.81 -10.91
N ASN A 129 23.34 -18.89 -11.74
CA ASN A 129 23.22 -19.15 -13.16
C ASN A 129 22.55 -20.51 -13.36
N ARG A 130 21.31 -20.49 -13.87
CA ARG A 130 20.50 -21.71 -14.05
C ARG A 130 21.12 -22.77 -14.98
N TYR A 131 22.15 -22.42 -15.76
CA TYR A 131 22.82 -23.29 -16.73
C TYR A 131 24.19 -23.79 -16.28
N THR A 132 24.94 -23.00 -15.49
CA THR A 132 26.31 -23.34 -15.05
C THR A 132 26.44 -23.61 -13.55
N ALA A 133 25.37 -23.36 -12.79
CA ALA A 133 25.36 -23.35 -11.32
C ALA A 133 26.36 -22.36 -10.66
N GLN A 134 26.98 -21.45 -11.42
CA GLN A 134 27.84 -20.40 -10.86
C GLN A 134 27.00 -19.31 -10.18
N VAL A 135 27.50 -18.77 -9.07
CA VAL A 135 26.88 -17.63 -8.37
C VAL A 135 27.16 -16.32 -9.11
N VAL A 136 26.20 -15.39 -9.07
CA VAL A 136 26.19 -14.10 -9.80
C VAL A 136 26.31 -12.92 -8.81
N ASP A 137 25.21 -12.37 -8.26
CA ASP A 137 25.23 -11.43 -7.10
C ASP A 137 23.93 -11.43 -6.24
N ASP A 138 23.22 -10.28 -6.08
CA ASP A 138 22.10 -9.98 -5.15
C ASP A 138 20.99 -9.09 -5.81
N LEU A 139 19.68 -9.36 -5.57
CA LEU A 139 18.41 -8.73 -6.12
C LEU A 139 18.04 -8.95 -7.64
N ALA A 140 16.77 -9.01 -8.16
CA ALA A 140 15.38 -9.30 -7.64
C ALA A 140 14.28 -9.27 -8.79
N VAL A 141 13.12 -9.99 -8.89
CA VAL A 141 12.33 -10.97 -8.08
C VAL A 141 11.09 -11.56 -8.89
N GLN A 142 10.35 -12.69 -8.69
CA GLN A 142 10.48 -14.07 -8.12
C GLN A 142 9.22 -15.02 -8.31
N MET A 143 9.33 -16.36 -8.02
CA MET A 143 8.25 -17.38 -7.80
C MET A 143 8.68 -18.37 -6.68
N GLN A 144 7.95 -18.53 -5.56
CA GLN A 144 8.59 -18.91 -4.27
C GLN A 144 8.37 -20.36 -3.79
N LEU A 145 9.45 -21.06 -3.46
CA LEU A 145 9.48 -22.31 -2.67
C LEU A 145 10.11 -22.03 -1.29
N ALA A 146 9.35 -22.11 -0.20
CA ALA A 146 9.87 -22.08 1.16
C ALA A 146 10.21 -23.48 1.69
N LEU A 147 11.32 -23.58 2.40
CA LEU A 147 11.90 -24.82 2.93
C LEU A 147 11.26 -25.24 4.27
N PRO A 148 11.11 -26.56 4.53
CA PRO A 148 10.60 -27.06 5.80
C PRO A 148 11.55 -26.75 6.96
N MET A 149 10.98 -26.31 8.08
CA MET A 149 11.71 -25.97 9.30
C MET A 149 11.54 -27.08 10.34
N GLY A 150 12.62 -27.80 10.65
CA GLY A 150 12.64 -28.88 11.64
C GLY A 150 12.07 -30.22 11.15
N GLU A 151 12.18 -31.24 12.00
CA GLU A 151 11.57 -32.55 11.75
C GLU A 151 10.03 -32.42 11.76
N GLY A 152 9.36 -32.89 10.70
CA GLY A 152 7.92 -32.68 10.49
C GLY A 152 7.53 -31.32 9.92
N GLY A 153 8.49 -30.52 9.42
CA GLY A 153 8.19 -29.29 8.67
C GLY A 153 7.48 -29.57 7.34
N VAL A 154 6.90 -28.53 6.73
CA VAL A 154 6.23 -28.61 5.41
C VAL A 154 6.98 -27.79 4.37
N TRP A 155 7.08 -28.30 3.15
CA TRP A 155 7.42 -27.45 1.99
C TRP A 155 6.22 -26.59 1.65
N ARG A 156 6.48 -25.35 1.24
CA ARG A 156 5.43 -24.44 0.76
C ARG A 156 5.82 -23.87 -0.61
N VAL A 157 4.96 -24.06 -1.61
CA VAL A 157 5.10 -23.50 -2.96
C VAL A 157 4.03 -22.44 -3.17
N ASP A 158 4.41 -21.19 -3.40
CA ASP A 158 3.49 -20.10 -3.76
C ASP A 158 3.81 -19.59 -5.17
N ASN A 159 2.80 -19.58 -6.06
CA ASN A 159 2.91 -18.82 -7.30
C ASN A 159 2.84 -17.33 -6.99
N PHE A 160 4.00 -16.67 -6.99
CA PHE A 160 4.14 -15.24 -6.70
C PHE A 160 4.26 -14.38 -7.98
N ASP A 161 4.03 -14.94 -9.17
CA ASP A 161 4.06 -14.18 -10.41
C ASP A 161 3.07 -13.00 -10.34
N ARG A 162 3.61 -11.79 -10.55
CA ARG A 162 2.82 -10.56 -10.59
C ARG A 162 1.95 -10.52 -11.86
N ALA A 163 2.44 -11.06 -12.98
CA ALA A 163 1.76 -11.00 -14.28
C ALA A 163 0.52 -11.93 -14.38
N GLN A 164 0.37 -12.91 -13.49
CA GLN A 164 -0.71 -13.91 -13.52
C GLN A 164 -1.47 -13.97 -12.18
N PRO A 165 -2.10 -12.85 -11.74
CA PRO A 165 -2.66 -12.71 -10.40
C PRO A 165 -3.89 -13.59 -10.11
N ASP A 166 -4.61 -13.99 -11.16
CA ASP A 166 -5.71 -14.94 -11.16
C ASP A 166 -5.25 -16.40 -10.97
N GLN A 167 -4.01 -16.71 -11.34
CA GLN A 167 -3.42 -18.06 -11.27
C GLN A 167 -2.57 -18.27 -10.00
N ARG A 168 -2.78 -17.46 -8.97
CA ARG A 168 -2.10 -17.62 -7.67
C ARG A 168 -2.62 -18.87 -6.94
N PHE A 169 -1.69 -19.74 -6.58
CA PHE A 169 -1.92 -20.94 -5.79
C PHE A 169 -0.88 -21.03 -4.67
N ALA A 170 -1.26 -21.62 -3.54
CA ALA A 170 -0.34 -22.07 -2.51
C ALA A 170 -0.48 -23.59 -2.35
N LEU A 171 0.63 -24.32 -2.35
CA LEU A 171 0.72 -25.76 -2.18
C LEU A 171 1.54 -26.05 -0.93
N LEU A 172 1.01 -26.83 0.02
CA LEU A 172 1.78 -27.37 1.14
C LEU A 172 2.02 -28.85 0.90
N LEU A 173 3.29 -29.27 0.99
CA LEU A 173 3.70 -30.67 0.90
C LEU A 173 4.34 -31.09 2.23
N ASP A 174 4.06 -32.30 2.68
CA ASP A 174 4.81 -32.93 3.76
C ASP A 174 6.29 -33.13 3.36
N ALA A 175 7.23 -32.84 4.26
CA ALA A 175 8.66 -32.89 3.93
C ALA A 175 9.26 -34.31 3.86
N GLY A 176 8.67 -35.30 4.55
CA GLY A 176 9.18 -36.68 4.57
C GLY A 176 8.64 -37.55 3.45
N SER A 177 7.37 -37.34 3.07
CA SER A 177 6.64 -38.16 2.10
C SER A 177 6.33 -37.46 0.77
N GLY A 178 6.45 -36.12 0.71
CA GLY A 178 6.03 -35.33 -0.45
C GLY A 178 4.50 -35.26 -0.65
N GLN A 179 3.69 -35.77 0.28
CA GLN A 179 2.24 -35.76 0.17
C GLN A 179 1.68 -34.33 0.16
N VAL A 180 0.75 -34.03 -0.74
CA VAL A 180 0.02 -32.75 -0.74
C VAL A 180 -0.89 -32.69 0.49
N LEU A 181 -0.54 -31.81 1.44
CA LEU A 181 -1.31 -31.53 2.65
C LEU A 181 -2.38 -30.47 2.41
N TYR A 182 -2.10 -29.51 1.52
CA TYR A 182 -3.02 -28.41 1.19
C TYR A 182 -2.76 -27.86 -0.21
N ARG A 183 -3.82 -27.45 -0.90
CA ARG A 183 -3.77 -26.69 -2.16
C ARG A 183 -4.83 -25.60 -2.15
N SER A 184 -4.43 -24.34 -2.22
CA SER A 184 -5.33 -23.23 -2.54
C SER A 184 -5.29 -22.89 -4.03
N GLY A 185 -6.33 -22.22 -4.49
CA GLY A 185 -6.46 -21.60 -5.81
C GLY A 185 -7.64 -20.64 -5.79
N CYS A 186 -7.71 -19.72 -6.74
CA CYS A 186 -8.71 -18.64 -6.70
C CYS A 186 -10.16 -19.15 -6.71
N ASP A 187 -10.46 -20.30 -7.32
CA ASP A 187 -11.82 -20.83 -7.47
C ASP A 187 -12.57 -21.06 -6.14
N GLY A 188 -11.85 -21.54 -5.11
CA GLY A 188 -12.43 -21.84 -3.80
C GLY A 188 -12.71 -20.62 -2.91
N LEU A 189 -12.24 -19.43 -3.29
CA LEU A 189 -12.33 -18.24 -2.45
C LEU A 189 -13.75 -17.62 -2.42
N PRO A 190 -14.21 -17.10 -1.26
CA PRO A 190 -15.40 -16.24 -1.19
C PRO A 190 -15.23 -14.92 -1.97
N LEU A 191 -16.36 -14.24 -2.26
CA LEU A 191 -16.38 -13.06 -3.14
C LEU A 191 -15.44 -11.93 -2.71
N ILE A 192 -15.39 -11.60 -1.42
CA ILE A 192 -14.52 -10.51 -0.91
C ILE A 192 -13.03 -10.87 -1.08
N PRO A 193 -12.52 -12.02 -0.62
CA PRO A 193 -11.17 -12.49 -0.97
C PRO A 193 -10.87 -12.53 -2.47
N LYS A 194 -11.80 -12.96 -3.34
CA LYS A 194 -11.61 -12.91 -4.81
C LYS A 194 -11.44 -11.48 -5.33
N ALA A 195 -12.29 -10.55 -4.89
CA ALA A 195 -12.20 -9.15 -5.26
C ALA A 195 -10.87 -8.52 -4.78
N THR A 196 -10.40 -8.85 -3.57
CA THR A 196 -9.10 -8.41 -3.06
C THR A 196 -7.92 -9.02 -3.83
N ALA A 197 -8.00 -10.30 -4.20
CA ALA A 197 -6.97 -11.02 -4.96
C ALA A 197 -6.75 -10.44 -6.36
N LEU A 198 -7.77 -9.87 -7.00
CA LEU A 198 -7.66 -9.15 -8.27
C LEU A 198 -7.37 -7.64 -8.06
N GLY A 199 -7.99 -7.04 -7.04
CA GLY A 199 -7.92 -5.60 -6.77
C GLY A 199 -6.54 -5.11 -6.31
N ILE A 200 -5.81 -5.88 -5.50
CA ILE A 200 -4.44 -5.52 -5.11
C ILE A 200 -3.50 -5.54 -6.33
N PRO A 201 -3.42 -6.61 -7.14
CA PRO A 201 -2.64 -6.61 -8.39
C PRO A 201 -3.06 -5.54 -9.39
N PHE A 202 -4.37 -5.24 -9.48
CA PHE A 202 -4.85 -4.11 -10.29
C PHE A 202 -4.22 -2.80 -9.80
N HIS A 203 -4.38 -2.48 -8.52
CA HIS A 203 -3.84 -1.26 -7.90
C HIS A 203 -2.30 -1.19 -7.90
N ARG A 204 -1.59 -2.33 -7.96
CA ARG A 204 -0.13 -2.44 -8.03
C ARG A 204 0.44 -2.48 -9.46
N ALA A 205 -0.35 -2.11 -10.49
CA ALA A 205 0.04 -2.12 -11.91
C ALA A 205 0.38 -3.50 -12.51
N GLU A 206 0.02 -4.61 -11.85
CA GLU A 206 0.62 -5.93 -12.14
C GLU A 206 0.11 -6.60 -13.44
N PHE A 207 -1.11 -6.27 -13.90
CA PHE A 207 -1.68 -6.76 -15.17
C PHE A 207 -0.99 -6.22 -16.45
N GLY A 208 0.20 -5.63 -16.35
CA GLY A 208 1.01 -5.16 -17.47
C GLY A 208 0.70 -3.72 -17.92
N VAL A 209 1.30 -3.33 -19.06
CA VAL A 209 1.47 -1.92 -19.47
C VAL A 209 0.15 -1.15 -19.60
N TRP A 210 -0.95 -1.79 -20.03
CA TRP A 210 -2.25 -1.11 -20.11
C TRP A 210 -2.75 -0.64 -18.74
N ASN A 211 -2.58 -1.49 -17.71
CA ASN A 211 -2.97 -1.20 -16.33
C ASN A 211 -2.04 -0.14 -15.72
N GLN A 212 -0.74 -0.25 -16.02
CA GLN A 212 0.24 0.76 -15.67
C GLN A 212 -0.14 2.15 -16.22
N ILE A 213 -0.52 2.26 -17.50
CA ILE A 213 -0.97 3.51 -18.12
C ILE A 213 -2.23 4.05 -17.43
N VAL A 214 -3.23 3.20 -17.17
CA VAL A 214 -4.47 3.58 -16.48
C VAL A 214 -4.19 4.16 -15.09
N LEU A 215 -3.31 3.53 -14.30
CA LEU A 215 -2.94 4.02 -12.97
C LEU A 215 -2.08 5.28 -13.01
N VAL A 216 -1.12 5.40 -13.93
CA VAL A 216 -0.34 6.63 -14.12
C VAL A 216 -1.27 7.80 -14.45
N LEU A 217 -2.23 7.62 -15.36
CA LEU A 217 -3.23 8.64 -15.68
C LEU A 217 -4.13 8.98 -14.49
N ALA A 218 -4.57 7.99 -13.71
CA ALA A 218 -5.38 8.21 -12.51
C ALA A 218 -4.60 8.95 -11.40
N ALA A 219 -3.33 8.63 -11.20
CA ALA A 219 -2.45 9.31 -10.25
C ALA A 219 -2.20 10.77 -10.68
N LEU A 220 -1.86 11.01 -11.95
CA LEU A 220 -1.68 12.36 -12.50
C LEU A 220 -2.96 13.20 -12.42
N ALA A 221 -4.12 12.63 -12.73
CA ALA A 221 -5.42 13.29 -12.56
C ALA A 221 -5.73 13.62 -11.10
N THR A 222 -5.34 12.75 -10.16
CA THR A 222 -5.51 12.97 -8.72
C THR A 222 -4.59 14.09 -8.21
N ILE A 223 -3.32 14.09 -8.62
CA ILE A 223 -2.36 15.18 -8.33
C ILE A 223 -2.89 16.50 -8.88
N PHE A 224 -3.33 16.53 -10.15
CA PHE A 224 -3.94 17.71 -10.76
C PHE A 224 -5.20 18.19 -10.04
N SER A 225 -6.07 17.28 -9.60
CA SER A 225 -7.28 17.60 -8.82
C SER A 225 -6.94 18.27 -7.49
N VAL A 226 -5.95 17.73 -6.74
CA VAL A 226 -5.50 18.34 -5.48
C VAL A 226 -4.86 19.71 -5.72
N LEU A 227 -3.94 19.82 -6.68
CA LEU A 227 -3.25 21.09 -6.98
C LEU A 227 -4.22 22.16 -7.49
N SER A 228 -5.15 21.82 -8.38
CA SER A 228 -6.17 22.76 -8.86
C SER A 228 -7.14 23.17 -7.76
N GLY A 229 -7.49 22.28 -6.83
CA GLY A 229 -8.25 22.61 -5.61
C GLY A 229 -7.55 23.67 -4.75
N VAL A 230 -6.24 23.49 -4.49
CA VAL A 230 -5.41 24.45 -3.74
C VAL A 230 -5.31 25.79 -4.48
N VAL A 231 -5.08 25.78 -5.80
CA VAL A 231 -4.99 27.00 -6.62
C VAL A 231 -6.32 27.75 -6.66
N MET A 232 -7.44 27.06 -6.88
CA MET A 232 -8.78 27.66 -6.86
C MET A 232 -9.11 28.27 -5.50
N TRP A 233 -8.74 27.60 -4.40
CA TRP A 233 -8.88 28.19 -3.07
C TRP A 233 -7.99 29.43 -2.87
N TRP A 234 -6.72 29.38 -3.29
CA TRP A 234 -5.78 30.50 -3.18
C TRP A 234 -6.25 31.74 -3.94
N GLN A 235 -6.90 31.56 -5.09
CA GLN A 235 -7.54 32.62 -5.88
C GLN A 235 -8.85 33.15 -5.24
N ARG A 236 -9.64 32.28 -4.59
CA ARG A 236 -10.98 32.61 -4.06
C ARG A 236 -11.00 33.04 -2.58
N ARG A 237 -9.90 32.88 -1.84
CA ARG A 237 -9.83 33.21 -0.40
C ARG A 237 -9.97 34.73 -0.14
N PRO A 238 -10.63 35.16 0.95
CA PRO A 238 -10.70 36.58 1.29
C PRO A 238 -9.33 37.17 1.63
N LYS A 239 -9.01 38.35 1.08
CA LYS A 239 -7.79 39.09 1.44
C LYS A 239 -7.75 39.32 2.96
N GLY A 240 -6.61 39.01 3.59
CA GLY A 240 -6.40 39.18 5.03
C GLY A 240 -7.07 38.15 5.95
N ARG A 241 -7.68 37.06 5.44
CA ARG A 241 -8.27 36.00 6.29
C ARG A 241 -7.92 34.59 5.83
N PHE A 242 -7.05 33.92 6.59
CA PHE A 242 -6.82 32.47 6.48
C PHE A 242 -7.95 31.72 7.22
N SER A 243 -9.13 31.62 6.60
CA SER A 243 -10.29 30.97 7.22
C SER A 243 -11.27 30.42 6.19
N ALA A 244 -11.83 29.25 6.46
CA ALA A 244 -13.06 28.78 5.81
C ALA A 244 -14.21 29.79 5.99
N PRO A 245 -15.24 29.81 5.12
CA PRO A 245 -16.41 30.68 5.25
C PRO A 245 -17.04 30.62 6.65
N ALA A 246 -17.62 31.70 7.16
CA ALA A 246 -18.30 31.65 8.45
C ALA A 246 -19.63 30.87 8.36
N VAL A 247 -19.91 30.01 9.35
CA VAL A 247 -21.24 29.37 9.54
C VAL A 247 -21.89 29.93 10.79
N SER A 248 -23.16 30.31 10.69
CA SER A 248 -23.93 30.83 11.81
C SER A 248 -24.48 29.72 12.70
N ARG A 249 -24.77 30.04 13.97
CA ARG A 249 -25.46 29.11 14.89
C ARG A 249 -26.82 28.64 14.35
N GLN A 250 -27.47 29.44 13.51
CA GLN A 250 -28.72 29.10 12.82
C GLN A 250 -28.51 28.07 11.70
N GLN A 251 -27.40 28.12 10.99
CA GLN A 251 -27.06 27.13 9.95
C GLN A 251 -26.67 25.77 10.55
N LEU A 252 -25.98 25.73 11.70
CA LEU A 252 -25.71 24.47 12.41
C LEU A 252 -27.01 23.78 12.87
N ARG A 253 -27.99 24.56 13.35
CA ARG A 253 -29.34 24.09 13.69
C ARG A 253 -30.20 23.69 12.49
N ALA A 254 -29.76 23.94 11.26
CA ALA A 254 -30.43 23.51 10.03
C ALA A 254 -29.84 22.22 9.44
N VAL A 255 -28.79 21.65 10.05
CA VAL A 255 -28.25 20.35 9.66
C VAL A 255 -29.18 19.23 10.19
N PRO A 256 -29.64 18.28 9.34
CA PRO A 256 -30.48 17.17 9.79
C PRO A 256 -29.82 16.32 10.88
N LEU A 257 -30.62 15.82 11.83
CA LEU A 257 -30.12 15.00 12.94
C LEU A 257 -29.44 13.69 12.45
N ALA A 258 -29.93 13.12 11.34
CA ALA A 258 -29.33 11.96 10.68
C ALA A 258 -27.89 12.23 10.18
N LEU A 259 -27.56 13.46 9.79
CA LEU A 259 -26.20 13.84 9.38
C LEU A 259 -25.25 13.90 10.58
N TRP A 260 -25.73 14.32 11.75
CA TRP A 260 -24.97 14.21 13.01
C TRP A 260 -24.80 12.76 13.46
N GLY A 261 -25.83 11.92 13.30
CA GLY A 261 -25.74 10.48 13.51
C GLY A 261 -24.70 9.81 12.62
N LEU A 262 -24.66 10.16 11.33
CA LEU A 262 -23.66 9.65 10.38
C LEU A 262 -22.23 10.09 10.76
N VAL A 263 -22.03 11.35 11.17
CA VAL A 263 -20.72 11.84 11.64
C VAL A 263 -20.29 11.11 12.92
N ALA A 264 -21.21 10.84 13.86
CA ALA A 264 -20.92 10.07 15.05
C ALA A 264 -20.57 8.60 14.73
N ALA A 265 -21.31 7.97 13.82
CA ALA A 265 -21.02 6.60 13.36
C ALA A 265 -19.66 6.51 12.66
N MET A 266 -19.30 7.49 11.81
CA MET A 266 -17.96 7.58 11.23
C MET A 266 -16.88 7.83 12.28
N ALA A 267 -17.11 8.69 13.28
CA ALA A 267 -16.15 8.95 14.35
C ALA A 267 -15.87 7.71 15.23
N TRP A 268 -16.87 6.85 15.41
CA TRP A 268 -16.73 5.57 16.11
C TRP A 268 -16.04 4.51 15.24
N ALA A 269 -16.48 4.34 13.99
CA ALA A 269 -15.92 3.33 13.07
C ALA A 269 -14.49 3.66 12.59
N MET A 270 -14.12 4.95 12.57
CA MET A 270 -12.83 5.46 12.12
C MET A 270 -12.23 6.40 13.20
N PRO A 271 -11.55 5.88 14.24
CA PRO A 271 -11.09 6.68 15.37
C PRO A 271 -10.21 7.88 14.99
N VAL A 272 -9.38 7.75 13.95
CA VAL A 272 -8.53 8.84 13.43
C VAL A 272 -9.38 10.00 12.87
N PHE A 273 -10.50 9.70 12.21
CA PHE A 273 -11.47 10.73 11.76
C PHE A 273 -12.15 11.39 12.96
N GLY A 274 -12.57 10.62 13.97
CA GLY A 274 -13.17 11.15 15.20
C GLY A 274 -12.23 12.10 15.95
N ILE A 275 -10.97 11.71 16.15
CA ILE A 275 -9.93 12.54 16.78
C ILE A 275 -9.65 13.80 15.96
N SER A 276 -9.49 13.67 14.64
CA SER A 276 -9.25 14.81 13.74
C SER A 276 -10.41 15.82 13.77
N PHE A 277 -11.66 15.33 13.80
CA PHE A 277 -12.85 16.16 13.90
C PHE A 277 -12.94 16.87 15.26
N ALA A 278 -12.58 16.20 16.36
CA ALA A 278 -12.54 16.79 17.70
C ALA A 278 -11.48 17.90 17.82
N ILE A 279 -10.26 17.66 17.31
CA ILE A 279 -9.18 18.66 17.24
C ILE A 279 -9.63 19.88 16.43
N PHE A 280 -10.20 19.66 15.24
CA PHE A 280 -10.74 20.72 14.40
C PHE A 280 -11.82 21.56 15.12
N LEU A 281 -12.76 20.91 15.81
CA LEU A 281 -13.82 21.58 16.55
C LEU A 281 -13.24 22.44 17.70
N GLY A 282 -12.25 21.91 18.43
CA GLY A 282 -11.51 22.64 19.46
C GLY A 282 -10.81 23.89 18.93
N LEU A 283 -10.14 23.79 17.76
CA LEU A 283 -9.46 24.91 17.11
C LEU A 283 -10.44 26.03 16.69
N GLU A 284 -11.59 25.71 16.10
CA GLU A 284 -12.60 26.72 15.74
C GLU A 284 -13.26 27.37 16.97
N LEU A 285 -13.52 26.58 18.03
CA LEU A 285 -14.05 27.11 19.30
C LEU A 285 -13.05 28.05 19.97
N GLY A 286 -11.77 27.64 20.08
CA GLY A 286 -10.69 28.46 20.62
C GLY A 286 -10.49 29.75 19.81
N ALA A 287 -10.44 29.64 18.47
CA ALA A 287 -10.35 30.82 17.60
C ALA A 287 -11.59 31.73 17.72
N ALA A 288 -12.80 31.18 17.88
CA ALA A 288 -14.02 31.98 18.11
C ALA A 288 -13.99 32.70 19.47
N GLN A 289 -13.46 32.08 20.52
CA GLN A 289 -13.33 32.68 21.84
C GLN A 289 -12.24 33.75 21.86
N TRP A 290 -11.07 33.50 21.26
CA TRP A 290 -9.99 34.48 21.07
C TRP A 290 -10.45 35.73 20.31
N ARG A 291 -11.25 35.54 19.25
CA ARG A 291 -11.87 36.65 18.49
C ARG A 291 -12.80 37.50 19.34
N ARG A 292 -13.54 36.92 20.30
CA ARG A 292 -14.36 37.69 21.26
C ARG A 292 -13.50 38.46 22.25
N LEU A 293 -12.51 37.81 22.85
CA LEU A 293 -11.62 38.41 23.86
C LEU A 293 -10.74 39.55 23.31
N ARG A 294 -10.43 39.56 22.02
CA ARG A 294 -9.82 40.73 21.36
C ARG A 294 -10.85 41.79 20.94
N GLY A 295 -12.06 41.37 20.56
CA GLY A 295 -13.14 42.29 20.15
C GLY A 295 -13.68 43.16 21.28
N SER A 296 -13.57 42.72 22.54
CA SER A 296 -13.94 43.49 23.74
C SER A 296 -12.94 44.58 24.13
N ASN A 297 -11.74 44.60 23.55
CA ASN A 297 -10.63 45.43 24.01
C ASN A 297 -10.35 46.64 23.08
N LEU A 298 -11.33 47.00 22.25
CA LEU A 298 -11.26 48.10 21.28
C LEU A 298 -12.49 49.03 21.35
N SER A 299 -13.06 49.18 22.55
CA SER A 299 -14.12 50.13 22.85
C SER A 299 -13.72 51.02 24.04
N PHE A 300 -13.05 52.11 23.70
CA PHE A 300 -12.87 53.34 24.49
C PHE A 300 -13.24 54.51 23.57
#